data_AF-A0A7S2PX88-F1
#
_entry.id   AF-A0A7S2PX88-F1
#
_cell.length_a   1.000
_cell.length_b   1.000
_cell.length_c   1.000
_cell.angle_alpha   90.00
_cell.angle_beta   90.00
_cell.angle_gamma   90.00
#
_symmetry.space_group_name_H-M   'P 1'
#
loop_
_entity.id
_entity.type
_entity.pdbx_description
1 polymer ?
#
loop_
_entity_poly.entity_id
_entity_poly.type
_entity_poly.pdbx_seq_one_letter_code
_entity_poly.pdbx_strand_id
1 'polypeptide(L)'
;GDPTRSPEVCTPACEVGYEPLVVSDVSRVQQEGAPRLDCRDGVLLPPTFTCAPRTCPAPAGVEFAADPPCEEGWSIGHGGHCTPRCVEGFEPTQEKLACRSSVME
;
A
#
# COMPACT_ATOMS: atom_id res chain seq x y z
N GLY A 1 25.06 -10.51 -33.02
CA GLY A 1 24.10 -10.41 -31.91
C GLY A 1 24.74 -11.11 -30.73
N ASP A 2 24.90 -10.41 -29.62
CA ASP A 2 25.65 -10.88 -28.46
C ASP A 2 24.77 -11.72 -27.51
N PRO A 3 25.23 -12.89 -27.05
CA PRO A 3 24.45 -13.82 -26.23
C PRO A 3 24.37 -13.45 -24.73
N THR A 4 24.82 -12.26 -24.31
CA THR A 4 24.85 -11.86 -22.90
C THR A 4 23.74 -10.89 -22.47
N ARG A 5 22.69 -10.71 -23.29
CA ARG A 5 21.56 -9.83 -22.91
C ARG A 5 20.78 -10.46 -21.74
N SER A 6 21.22 -10.13 -20.52
CA SER A 6 20.52 -10.36 -19.27
C SER A 6 19.04 -10.04 -19.44
N PRO A 7 18.14 -10.73 -18.73
CA PRO A 7 16.73 -10.39 -18.78
C PRO A 7 16.60 -8.90 -18.41
N GLU A 8 16.12 -8.08 -19.35
CA GLU A 8 16.01 -6.64 -19.20
C GLU A 8 14.84 -6.32 -18.26
N VAL A 9 15.01 -6.57 -16.97
CA VAL A 9 13.97 -6.35 -15.97
C VAL A 9 14.10 -4.94 -15.40
N CYS A 10 13.00 -4.18 -15.45
CA CYS A 10 12.86 -2.89 -14.78
C CYS A 10 12.06 -3.06 -13.48
N THR A 11 12.56 -2.47 -12.39
CA THR A 11 11.79 -2.40 -11.13
C THR A 11 11.18 -1.01 -11.02
N PRO A 12 9.84 -0.87 -10.96
CA PRO A 12 9.20 0.42 -10.79
C PRO A 12 9.54 1.00 -9.40
N ALA A 13 9.82 2.29 -9.37
CA ALA A 13 10.09 3.04 -8.15
C ALA A 13 8.97 4.05 -7.92
N CYS A 14 8.61 4.25 -6.65
CA CYS A 14 7.63 5.23 -6.21
C CYS A 14 8.22 6.10 -5.11
N GLU A 15 7.59 7.24 -4.87
CA GLU A 15 7.91 8.10 -3.74
C GLU A 15 7.67 7.38 -2.40
N VAL A 16 8.28 7.89 -1.33
CA VAL A 16 8.08 7.36 0.02
C VAL A 16 6.60 7.35 0.37
N GLY A 17 6.13 6.25 0.96
CA GLY A 17 4.73 6.08 1.32
C GLY A 17 3.83 5.55 0.19
N TYR A 18 4.39 5.30 -0.99
CA TYR A 18 3.67 4.66 -2.10
C TYR A 18 4.34 3.33 -2.49
N GLU A 19 3.57 2.47 -3.16
CA GLU A 19 4.01 1.20 -3.70
C GLU A 19 3.54 1.00 -5.14
N PRO A 20 4.34 0.36 -6.01
CA PRO A 20 3.95 0.18 -7.40
C PRO A 20 2.89 -0.93 -7.54
N LEU A 21 1.80 -0.58 -8.19
CA LEU A 21 0.72 -1.46 -8.61
C LEU A 21 0.86 -1.71 -10.12
N VAL A 22 1.20 -2.94 -10.48
CA VAL A 22 1.26 -3.40 -11.87
C VAL A 22 -0.07 -4.04 -12.23
N VAL A 23 -0.79 -3.42 -13.17
CA VAL A 23 -2.06 -3.95 -13.69
C VAL A 23 -1.78 -4.91 -14.86
N SER A 24 -0.94 -5.92 -14.66
CA SER A 24 -0.83 -7.03 -15.62
C SER A 24 -2.03 -7.94 -15.45
N ASP A 25 -2.82 -8.10 -16.52
CA ASP A 25 -3.99 -8.96 -16.58
C ASP A 25 -3.79 -10.34 -15.92
N VAL A 26 -4.73 -10.67 -15.03
CA VAL A 26 -5.08 -12.01 -14.53
C VAL A 26 -3.90 -12.94 -14.23
N SER A 27 -3.30 -12.83 -13.04
CA SER A 27 -3.14 -13.98 -12.12
C SER A 27 -2.41 -13.64 -10.83
N ARG A 28 -3.19 -13.80 -9.75
CA ARG A 28 -2.82 -14.12 -8.37
C ARG A 28 -2.22 -12.99 -7.51
N VAL A 29 -3.08 -12.66 -6.54
CA VAL A 29 -2.87 -12.16 -5.17
C VAL A 29 -1.87 -13.02 -4.35
N GLN A 30 -0.87 -13.67 -4.97
CA GLN A 30 0.09 -14.54 -4.29
C GLN A 30 1.46 -14.51 -4.97
N GLN A 31 2.12 -13.36 -5.03
CA GLN A 31 3.55 -13.35 -5.31
C GLN A 31 4.25 -12.37 -4.38
N GLU A 32 4.89 -12.93 -3.35
CA GLU A 32 5.92 -12.34 -2.49
C GLU A 32 7.10 -11.89 -3.36
N GLY A 33 6.91 -10.81 -4.11
CA GLY A 33 7.87 -10.30 -5.05
C GLY A 33 7.58 -8.84 -5.32
N ALA A 34 8.61 -8.00 -5.22
CA ALA A 34 8.50 -6.61 -5.67
C ALA A 34 7.95 -6.58 -7.10
N PRO A 35 7.08 -5.61 -7.44
CA PRO A 35 6.57 -5.44 -8.79
C PRO A 35 7.73 -5.36 -9.79
N ARG A 36 7.58 -5.95 -10.98
CA ARG A 36 8.60 -5.96 -12.03
C ARG A 36 7.96 -5.73 -13.39
N LEU A 37 8.70 -5.07 -14.28
CA LEU A 37 8.35 -4.86 -15.67
C LEU A 37 9.42 -5.54 -16.54
N ASP A 38 8.99 -6.29 -17.54
CA ASP A 38 9.89 -6.81 -18.57
C ASP A 38 10.13 -5.74 -19.62
N CYS A 39 11.38 -5.44 -19.97
CA CYS A 39 11.71 -4.64 -21.15
C CYS A 39 11.97 -5.58 -22.32
N ARG A 40 11.21 -5.43 -23.39
CA ARG A 40 11.36 -6.20 -24.64
C ARG A 40 11.34 -5.25 -25.81
N ASP A 41 12.43 -5.19 -26.55
CA ASP A 41 12.56 -4.34 -27.75
C ASP A 41 12.20 -2.87 -27.49
N GLY A 42 12.56 -2.35 -26.31
CA GLY A 42 12.27 -0.97 -25.89
C GLY A 42 10.86 -0.74 -25.36
N VAL A 43 10.06 -1.80 -25.21
CA VAL A 43 8.70 -1.75 -24.66
C VAL A 43 8.68 -2.39 -23.28
N LEU A 44 8.16 -1.67 -22.29
CA LEU A 44 7.89 -2.22 -20.96
C LEU A 44 6.62 -3.07 -21.00
N LEU A 45 6.64 -4.20 -20.31
CA LEU A 45 5.54 -5.13 -20.19
C LEU A 45 5.35 -5.48 -18.70
N PRO A 46 4.23 -5.07 -18.08
CA PRO A 46 3.19 -4.17 -18.61
C PRO A 46 3.72 -2.79 -19.04
N PRO A 47 3.04 -2.11 -19.98
CA PRO A 47 3.46 -0.80 -20.46
C PRO A 47 3.27 0.31 -19.43
N THR A 48 2.46 0.07 -18.39
CA THR A 48 2.15 1.05 -17.35
C THR A 48 2.11 0.40 -15.97
N PHE A 49 2.36 1.22 -14.96
CA PHE A 49 2.14 0.92 -13.55
C PHE A 49 1.62 2.19 -12.86
N THR A 50 1.07 2.05 -11.66
CA THR A 50 0.60 3.19 -10.86
C THR A 50 1.20 3.10 -9.46
N CYS A 51 1.59 4.23 -8.88
CA CYS A 51 1.99 4.27 -7.48
C CYS A 51 0.74 4.41 -6.60
N ALA A 52 0.37 3.35 -5.89
CA ALA A 52 -0.74 3.36 -4.94
C ALA A 52 -0.20 3.74 -3.54
N PRO A 53 -0.97 4.47 -2.72
CA PRO A 53 -0.56 4.79 -1.36
C PRO A 53 -0.45 3.50 -0.53
N ARG A 54 0.64 3.35 0.21
CA ARG A 54 0.78 2.27 1.20
C ARG A 54 -0.30 2.46 2.25
N THR A 55 -1.05 1.40 2.51
CA THR A 55 -2.12 1.44 3.50
C THR A 55 -1.59 1.14 4.89
N CYS A 56 -2.02 1.91 5.88
CA CYS A 56 -1.88 1.58 7.29
C CYS A 56 -3.12 0.82 7.75
N PRO A 57 -2.96 -0.32 8.46
CA PRO A 57 -4.07 -0.94 9.14
C PRO A 57 -4.54 -0.03 10.28
N ALA A 58 -5.84 0.05 10.47
CA ALA A 58 -6.40 0.68 11.66
C ALA A 58 -5.92 -0.05 12.93
N PRO A 59 -5.74 0.65 14.06
CA PRO A 59 -5.23 0.04 15.29
C PRO A 59 -6.08 -1.15 15.73
N ALA A 60 -5.44 -2.29 16.00
CA ALA A 60 -6.12 -3.50 16.47
C ALA A 60 -5.87 -3.73 17.97
N GLY A 61 -6.82 -4.39 18.65
CA GLY A 61 -6.68 -4.75 20.07
C GLY A 61 -6.75 -3.56 21.05
N VAL A 62 -7.31 -2.42 20.62
CA VAL A 62 -7.55 -1.26 21.48
C VAL A 62 -8.81 -1.51 22.32
N GLU A 63 -8.66 -1.48 23.64
CA GLU A 63 -9.78 -1.67 24.57
C GLU A 63 -10.84 -0.58 24.37
N PHE A 64 -12.12 -0.97 24.38
CA PHE A 64 -13.26 -0.07 24.18
C PHE A 64 -13.29 0.70 22.85
N ALA A 65 -12.49 0.29 21.86
CA ALA A 65 -12.65 0.78 20.50
C ALA A 65 -13.89 0.16 19.81
N ALA A 66 -14.51 0.93 18.93
CA ALA A 66 -15.57 0.43 18.07
C ALA A 66 -15.00 -0.44 16.93
N ASP A 67 -15.88 -1.09 16.18
CA ASP A 67 -15.53 -1.81 14.95
C ASP A 67 -16.22 -1.13 13.74
N PRO A 68 -15.47 -0.61 12.74
CA PRO A 68 -14.02 -0.41 12.76
C PRO A 68 -13.59 0.66 13.79
N PRO A 69 -12.33 0.65 14.23
CA PRO A 69 -11.81 1.55 15.27
C PRO A 69 -11.48 2.95 14.75
N CYS A 70 -11.49 3.16 13.43
CA CYS A 70 -11.37 4.48 12.79
C CYS A 70 -12.64 4.78 11.99
N GLU A 71 -13.01 6.06 11.88
CA GLU A 71 -14.10 6.52 10.99
C GLU A 71 -13.83 6.21 9.51
N GLU A 72 -12.56 6.23 9.12
CA GLU A 72 -12.08 5.95 7.77
C GLU A 72 -12.09 4.45 7.43
N GLY A 73 -12.37 3.59 8.42
CA GLY A 73 -12.42 2.13 8.26
C GLY A 73 -11.11 1.45 8.67
N TRP A 74 -10.87 0.26 8.11
CA TRP A 74 -9.75 -0.62 8.49
C TRP A 74 -8.42 -0.32 7.78
N SER A 75 -8.46 0.43 6.68
CA SER A 75 -7.28 0.66 5.83
C SER A 75 -7.23 2.12 5.41
N ILE A 76 -6.21 2.81 5.90
CA ILE A 76 -6.02 4.24 5.69
C ILE A 76 -4.83 4.40 4.76
N GLY A 77 -4.99 5.07 3.62
CA GLY A 77 -3.88 5.33 2.70
C GLY A 77 -2.85 6.29 3.30
N HIS A 78 -1.59 6.19 2.87
CA HIS A 78 -0.53 7.12 3.25
C HIS A 78 -0.98 8.58 3.14
N GLY A 79 -0.67 9.38 4.16
CA GLY A 79 -1.10 10.78 4.28
C GLY A 79 -2.52 10.95 4.81
N GLY A 80 -3.29 9.87 4.90
CA GLY A 80 -4.57 9.82 5.59
C GLY A 80 -4.42 9.87 7.11
N HIS A 81 -5.55 9.97 7.79
CA HIS A 81 -5.65 9.90 9.25
C HIS A 81 -6.70 8.88 9.67
N CYS A 82 -6.51 8.31 10.85
CA CYS A 82 -7.51 7.58 11.60
C CYS A 82 -8.14 8.56 12.60
N THR A 83 -9.44 8.76 12.52
CA THR A 83 -10.26 9.42 13.54
C THR A 83 -10.83 8.33 14.44
N PRO A 84 -10.35 8.18 15.69
CA PRO A 84 -10.71 7.04 16.52
C PRO A 84 -12.18 7.01 16.89
N ARG A 85 -12.75 5.80 16.87
CA ARG A 85 -14.12 5.52 17.30
C ARG A 85 -14.08 4.67 18.55
N CYS A 86 -14.68 5.17 19.63
CA CYS A 86 -14.86 4.45 20.87
C CYS A 86 -16.30 3.93 20.99
N VAL A 87 -16.51 2.89 21.79
CA VAL A 87 -17.87 2.49 22.21
C VAL A 87 -18.49 3.57 23.10
N GLU A 88 -19.81 3.54 23.26
CA GLU A 88 -20.54 4.54 24.03
C GLU A 88 -20.01 4.69 25.47
N GLY A 89 -19.83 5.94 25.91
CA GLY A 89 -19.30 6.26 27.24
C GLY A 89 -17.78 6.31 27.34
N PHE A 90 -17.05 6.04 26.25
CA PHE A 90 -15.60 6.15 26.18
C PHE A 90 -15.18 7.23 25.18
N GLU A 91 -14.04 7.84 25.47
CA GLU A 91 -13.43 8.87 24.63
C GLU A 91 -12.01 8.46 24.27
N PRO A 92 -11.54 8.80 23.05
CA PRO A 92 -10.20 8.45 22.63
C PRO A 92 -9.16 9.33 23.32
N THR A 93 -8.00 8.75 23.64
CA THR A 93 -6.87 9.50 24.22
C THR A 93 -6.15 10.37 23.19
N GLN A 94 -6.23 9.99 21.92
CA GLN A 94 -5.71 10.76 20.78
C GLN A 94 -6.87 11.03 19.83
N GLU A 95 -7.06 12.29 19.43
CA GLU A 95 -8.16 12.65 18.52
C GLU A 95 -7.92 12.17 17.09
N LYS A 96 -6.65 12.00 16.68
CA LYS A 96 -6.23 11.54 15.35
C LYS A 96 -4.91 10.79 15.40
N LEU A 97 -4.77 9.78 14.54
CA LEU A 97 -3.49 9.15 14.22
C LEU A 97 -3.22 9.32 12.71
N ALA A 98 -1.97 9.56 12.33
CA ALA A 98 -1.54 9.73 10.96
C ALA A 98 -1.05 8.40 10.36
N CYS A 99 -1.32 8.18 9.07
CA CYS A 99 -0.74 7.07 8.32
C CYS A 99 0.54 7.48 7.60
N ARG A 100 1.70 6.99 8.07
CA ARG A 100 3.02 7.22 7.44
C ARG A 100 3.62 5.91 6.98
N SER A 101 3.70 5.70 5.67
CA SER A 101 4.42 4.56 5.07
C SER A 101 4.12 3.21 5.74
N SER A 102 2.83 2.87 5.86
CA SER A 102 2.26 1.69 6.53
C SER A 102 2.32 1.63 8.07
N VAL A 103 2.72 2.72 8.74
CA VAL A 103 2.67 2.85 10.20
C VAL A 103 1.57 3.83 10.61
N MET A 104 0.76 3.43 11.58
CA MET A 104 -0.23 4.30 12.23
C MET A 104 0.39 4.91 13.49
N GLU A 105 0.43 6.24 13.59
CA GLU A 105 1.08 6.99 14.68
C GLU A 105 0.31 8.22 15.14
#